data_AF-A0A8H8CL32-F1
#
_entry.id   AF-A0A8H8CL32-F1
#
_cell.length_a   1.000
_cell.length_b   1.000
_cell.length_c   1.000
_cell.angle_alpha   90.00
_cell.angle_beta   90.00
_cell.angle_gamma   90.00
#
_symmetry.space_group_name_H-M   'P 1'
#
loop_
_entity.id
_entity.type
_entity.pdbx_description
1 polymer ?
#
loop_
_entity_poly.entity_id
_entity_poly.type
_entity_poly.pdbx_seq_one_letter_code
_entity_poly.pdbx_strand_id
1 'polypeptide(L)'
;MPSTHYLLAGLRACRSSLQNPSKRPSSARCYATTTPKSRHGSFYSDTLPAMIPVFLLGSAVFLGLQLTQLKLSHEKFIDEATARVAELEAEIEALQQQRASETQTSSQAEPEAPTSRWRWW
;
A
#
# COMPACT_ATOMS: atom_id res chain seq x y z
N MET A 1 -48.50 -46.48 -13.06
CA MET A 1 -47.94 -47.29 -11.96
C MET A 1 -47.80 -46.37 -10.74
N PRO A 2 -48.24 -46.85 -9.56
CA PRO A 2 -48.89 -46.11 -8.47
C PRO A 2 -47.83 -45.59 -7.46
N SER A 3 -48.09 -44.95 -6.32
CA SER A 3 -49.19 -45.01 -5.35
C SER A 3 -49.19 -43.76 -4.49
N THR A 4 -50.40 -43.28 -4.22
CA THR A 4 -50.78 -42.53 -3.02
C THR A 4 -50.67 -43.42 -1.78
N HIS A 5 -50.13 -42.89 -0.67
CA HIS A 5 -50.45 -43.37 0.67
C HIS A 5 -50.82 -42.17 1.56
N TYR A 6 -52.03 -42.26 2.07
CA TYR A 6 -52.68 -41.39 3.05
C TYR A 6 -52.08 -41.57 4.46
N LEU A 7 -52.35 -40.60 5.34
CA LEU A 7 -52.80 -40.72 6.75
C LEU A 7 -52.33 -39.49 7.54
N LEU A 8 -53.20 -38.52 7.83
CA LEU A 8 -53.99 -38.40 9.06
C LEU A 8 -53.14 -38.45 10.35
N ALA A 9 -52.89 -37.30 10.98
CA ALA A 9 -52.88 -37.17 12.43
C ALA A 9 -52.80 -35.70 12.89
N GLY A 10 -53.86 -35.23 13.56
CA GLY A 10 -53.68 -34.42 14.75
C GLY A 10 -53.80 -32.90 14.61
N LEU A 11 -55.00 -32.40 14.34
CA LEU A 11 -55.44 -31.13 14.93
C LEU A 11 -55.52 -31.32 16.46
N ARG A 12 -54.52 -30.85 17.20
CA ARG A 12 -54.67 -30.56 18.63
C ARG A 12 -54.65 -29.05 18.83
N ALA A 13 -55.85 -28.50 18.87
CA ALA A 13 -56.12 -27.32 19.67
C ALA A 13 -55.92 -27.67 21.15
N CYS A 14 -55.01 -26.98 21.83
CA CYS A 14 -54.94 -26.85 23.29
C CYS A 14 -54.48 -25.40 23.54
N ARG A 15 -55.44 -24.49 23.65
CA ARG A 15 -55.95 -23.96 24.92
C ARG A 15 -55.03 -22.89 25.48
N SER A 16 -55.29 -21.67 25.06
CA SER A 16 -54.87 -20.42 25.68
C SER A 16 -55.26 -20.43 27.16
N SER A 17 -54.29 -20.64 28.05
CA SER A 17 -54.43 -20.30 29.46
C SER A 17 -53.81 -18.94 29.69
N LEU A 18 -54.67 -17.95 29.84
CA LEU A 18 -54.36 -16.66 30.45
C LEU A 18 -53.88 -16.87 31.90
N GLN A 19 -53.02 -15.92 32.33
CA GLN A 19 -52.60 -15.56 33.70
C GLN A 19 -51.24 -16.08 34.15
N ASN A 20 -50.22 -15.20 34.15
CA ASN A 20 -49.83 -14.43 35.34
C ASN A 20 -48.70 -13.41 35.01
N PRO A 21 -48.86 -12.09 35.24
CA PRO A 21 -47.77 -11.13 35.15
C PRO A 21 -47.12 -10.95 36.53
N SER A 22 -45.99 -11.61 36.77
CA SER A 22 -45.16 -11.25 37.92
C SER A 22 -43.67 -11.42 37.66
N LYS A 23 -43.02 -10.25 37.54
CA LYS A 23 -41.73 -9.90 38.15
C LYS A 23 -40.42 -10.36 37.46
N ARG A 24 -39.76 -9.32 36.93
CA ARG A 24 -38.31 -8.98 36.88
C ARG A 24 -37.60 -9.16 35.53
N PRO A 25 -36.98 -8.09 34.99
CA PRO A 25 -36.03 -8.21 33.89
C PRO A 25 -34.66 -8.60 34.46
N SER A 26 -34.39 -9.90 34.50
CA SER A 26 -33.05 -10.41 34.78
C SER A 26 -32.29 -10.55 33.46
N SER A 27 -31.32 -9.64 33.28
CA SER A 27 -30.10 -9.82 32.48
C SER A 27 -30.30 -10.18 31.01
N ALA A 28 -29.97 -9.26 30.11
CA ALA A 28 -29.68 -9.56 28.72
C ALA A 28 -28.55 -10.62 28.67
N ARG A 29 -28.96 -11.89 28.61
CA ARG A 29 -28.08 -13.04 28.44
C ARG A 29 -27.76 -13.06 26.96
N CYS A 30 -26.53 -12.69 26.61
CA CYS A 30 -26.01 -12.83 25.25
C CYS A 30 -26.34 -14.23 24.77
N TYR A 31 -27.10 -14.32 23.67
CA TYR A 31 -27.41 -15.58 23.03
C TYR A 31 -26.10 -16.20 22.55
N ALA A 32 -25.58 -17.17 23.29
CA ALA A 32 -24.72 -18.17 22.71
C ALA A 32 -25.57 -18.85 21.63
N THR A 33 -25.26 -18.60 20.35
CA THR A 33 -25.86 -19.34 19.25
C THR A 33 -25.48 -20.80 19.48
N THR A 34 -26.43 -21.61 19.97
CA THR A 34 -26.28 -23.05 20.24
C THR A 34 -26.31 -23.86 18.95
N THR A 35 -25.72 -23.34 17.87
CA THR A 35 -25.36 -24.17 16.73
C THR A 35 -24.11 -24.94 17.13
N PRO A 36 -24.08 -26.28 17.00
CA PRO A 36 -22.89 -27.04 17.34
C PRO A 36 -21.72 -26.50 16.50
N LYS A 37 -20.73 -25.89 17.16
CA LYS A 37 -19.56 -25.34 16.50
C LYS A 37 -18.87 -26.52 15.81
N SER A 38 -18.80 -26.48 14.47
CA SER A 38 -18.06 -27.48 13.70
C SER A 38 -16.65 -27.63 14.29
N ARG A 39 -16.16 -28.87 14.43
CA ARG A 39 -14.81 -29.15 14.94
C ARG A 39 -13.72 -28.36 14.19
N HIS A 40 -13.96 -28.04 12.92
CA HIS A 40 -13.06 -27.21 12.14
C HIS A 40 -13.12 -25.72 12.55
N GLY A 41 -14.30 -25.21 12.91
CA GLY A 41 -14.47 -23.83 13.37
C GLY A 41 -13.80 -23.54 14.72
N SER A 42 -13.80 -24.49 15.65
CA SER A 42 -13.07 -24.36 16.91
C SER A 42 -11.55 -24.37 16.69
N PHE A 43 -11.06 -25.19 15.76
CA PHE A 43 -9.63 -25.21 15.42
C PHE A 43 -9.14 -23.86 14.90
N TYR A 44 -9.90 -23.22 13.99
CA TYR A 44 -9.52 -21.89 13.49
C TYR A 44 -9.72 -20.79 14.53
N SER A 45 -10.75 -20.85 15.37
CA SER A 45 -10.96 -19.82 16.42
C SER A 45 -9.87 -19.82 17.46
N ASP A 46 -9.27 -20.98 17.73
CA ASP A 46 -8.25 -21.12 18.77
C ASP A 46 -6.84 -20.87 18.21
N THR A 47 -6.61 -21.23 16.94
CA THR A 47 -5.29 -21.10 16.29
C THR A 47 -5.02 -19.70 15.74
N LEU A 48 -6.01 -19.03 15.14
CA LEU A 48 -5.79 -17.72 14.52
C LEU A 48 -5.35 -16.65 15.52
N PRO A 49 -5.96 -16.51 16.71
CA PRO A 49 -5.51 -15.51 17.69
C PRO A 49 -4.07 -15.73 18.15
N ALA A 50 -3.61 -16.98 18.18
CA ALA A 50 -2.23 -17.32 18.51
C ALA A 50 -1.23 -16.94 17.39
N MET A 51 -1.66 -16.87 16.13
CA MET A 51 -0.80 -16.50 15.00
C MET A 51 -0.72 -15.00 14.73
N ILE A 52 -1.74 -14.22 15.10
CA ILE A 52 -1.76 -12.75 14.94
C ILE A 52 -0.49 -12.06 15.46
N PRO A 53 0.01 -12.32 16.69
CA PRO A 53 1.19 -11.61 17.19
C PRO A 53 2.45 -11.90 16.37
N VAL A 54 2.62 -13.13 15.87
CA VAL A 54 3.77 -13.51 15.03
C VAL A 54 3.73 -12.77 13.70
N PHE A 55 2.55 -12.67 13.09
CA PHE A 55 2.36 -11.93 11.85
C PHE A 55 2.61 -10.42 12.02
N LEU A 56 2.13 -9.83 13.13
CA LEU A 56 2.38 -8.42 13.44
C LEU A 56 3.86 -8.14 13.67
N LEU A 57 4.58 -9.05 14.34
CA LEU A 57 6.01 -8.92 14.54
C LEU A 57 6.77 -8.98 13.20
N GLY A 58 6.40 -9.93 12.33
CA GLY A 58 6.98 -10.06 11.00
C GLY A 58 6.73 -8.84 10.11
N SER A 59 5.51 -8.31 10.11
CA SER A 59 5.17 -7.11 9.33
C SER A 59 5.87 -5.86 9.86
N ALA A 60 5.96 -5.68 11.18
CA ALA A 60 6.68 -4.57 11.80
C ALA A 60 8.17 -4.59 11.45
N VAL A 61 8.83 -5.75 11.55
CA VAL A 61 10.24 -5.91 11.18
C VAL A 61 10.45 -5.66 9.68
N PHE A 62 9.59 -6.21 8.83
CA PHE A 62 9.65 -6.00 7.39
C PHE A 62 9.50 -4.53 6.99
N LEU A 63 8.51 -3.83 7.56
CA LEU A 63 8.31 -2.40 7.35
C LEU A 63 9.50 -1.57 7.87
N GLY A 64 10.07 -1.96 9.02
CA GLY A 64 11.27 -1.33 9.56
C GLY A 64 12.47 -1.44 8.60
N LEU A 65 12.75 -2.66 8.11
CA LEU A 65 13.80 -2.92 7.14
C LEU A 65 13.57 -2.17 5.83
N GLN A 66 12.36 -2.19 5.29
CA GLN A 66 12.02 -1.43 4.08
C GLN A 66 12.26 0.08 4.24
N LEU A 67 11.88 0.66 5.38
CA LEU A 67 12.08 2.09 5.62
C LEU A 67 13.58 2.43 5.65
N THR A 68 14.39 1.58 6.29
CA THR A 68 15.85 1.77 6.31
C THR A 68 16.46 1.65 4.91
N GLN A 69 16.02 0.67 4.12
CA GLN A 69 16.49 0.51 2.75
C GLN A 69 16.14 1.72 1.88
N LEU A 70 14.91 2.24 2.00
CA LEU A 70 14.45 3.39 1.24
C LEU A 70 15.21 4.68 1.61
N LYS A 71 15.52 4.87 2.90
CA LYS A 71 16.36 5.99 3.35
C LYS A 71 17.77 5.92 2.76
N LEU A 72 18.42 4.77 2.86
CA LEU A 72 19.77 4.57 2.34
C LEU A 72 19.83 4.71 0.82
N SER A 73 18.83 4.20 0.10
CA SER A 73 18.79 4.35 -1.36
C SER A 73 18.56 5.80 -1.79
N HIS A 74 17.78 6.56 -1.02
CA HIS A 74 17.53 7.97 -1.29
C HIS A 74 18.79 8.82 -1.08
N GLU A 75 19.47 8.63 0.06
CA GLU A 75 20.73 9.34 0.34
C GLU A 75 21.77 9.06 -0.75
N LYS A 76 21.97 7.79 -1.09
CA LYS A 76 22.85 7.40 -2.19
C LYS A 76 22.47 8.06 -3.52
N PHE A 77 21.17 8.11 -3.85
CA PHE A 77 20.72 8.71 -5.10
C PHE A 77 20.99 10.23 -5.14
N ILE A 78 20.83 10.93 -4.02
CA ILE A 78 21.16 12.35 -3.92
C ILE A 78 22.66 12.57 -4.08
N ASP A 79 23.50 11.75 -3.45
CA ASP A 79 24.94 11.83 -3.58
C ASP A 79 25.40 11.59 -5.03
N GLU A 80 24.81 10.59 -5.71
CA GLU A 80 25.10 10.33 -7.12
C GLU A 80 24.64 11.47 -8.04
N ALA A 81 23.45 12.02 -7.79
CA ALA A 81 22.92 13.13 -8.58
C ALA A 81 23.76 14.41 -8.41
N THR A 82 24.18 14.72 -7.17
CA THR A 82 25.03 15.89 -6.90
C THR A 82 26.41 15.73 -7.54
N ALA A 83 27.00 14.54 -7.48
CA ALA A 83 28.26 14.26 -8.17
C ALA A 83 28.14 14.45 -9.71
N ARG A 84 27.06 13.95 -10.31
CA ARG A 84 26.77 14.15 -11.75
C ARG A 84 26.61 15.62 -12.13
N VAL A 85 25.93 16.40 -11.29
CA VAL A 85 25.76 17.84 -11.52
C VAL A 85 27.11 18.55 -11.46
N ALA A 86 27.94 18.25 -10.46
CA ALA A 86 29.26 18.86 -10.33
C ALA A 86 30.18 18.55 -11.52
N GLU A 87 30.13 17.32 -12.04
CA GLU A 87 30.86 16.93 -13.25
C GLU A 87 30.42 17.75 -14.47
N LEU A 88 29.11 17.85 -14.70
CA LEU A 88 28.55 18.62 -15.80
C LEU A 88 28.83 20.13 -15.66
N GLU A 89 28.79 20.66 -14.43
CA GLU A 89 29.14 22.04 -14.14
C GLU A 89 30.60 22.32 -14.49
N ALA A 90 31.52 21.41 -14.14
CA ALA A 90 32.94 21.52 -14.50
C ALA A 90 33.17 21.47 -16.02
N GLU A 91 32.46 20.60 -16.74
CA GLU A 91 32.51 20.54 -18.21
C GLU A 91 32.01 21.84 -18.85
N ILE A 92 30.90 22.39 -18.35
CA ILE A 92 30.35 23.66 -18.84
C ILE A 92 31.36 24.78 -18.59
N GLU A 93 31.97 24.84 -17.41
CA GLU A 93 32.96 25.86 -17.08
C GLU A 93 34.18 25.76 -18.01
N ALA A 94 34.70 24.55 -18.25
CA ALA A 94 35.80 24.32 -19.17
C ALA A 94 35.48 24.79 -20.60
N LEU A 95 34.27 24.48 -21.10
CA LEU A 95 33.82 24.92 -22.42
C LEU A 95 33.62 26.44 -22.50
N GLN A 96 33.16 27.08 -21.42
CA GLN A 96 33.03 28.53 -21.35
C GLN A 96 34.40 29.21 -21.37
N GLN A 97 35.36 28.69 -20.61
CA GLN A 97 36.74 29.18 -20.60
C GLN A 97 37.39 29.03 -21.99
N GLN A 98 37.18 27.89 -22.67
CA GLN A 98 37.66 27.68 -24.03
C GLN A 98 37.11 28.75 -24.99
N ARG A 99 35.78 28.99 -24.99
CA ARG A 99 35.18 30.02 -25.85
C ARG A 99 35.66 31.44 -25.52
N ALA A 100 35.86 31.74 -24.24
CA ALA A 100 36.39 33.04 -23.82
C ALA A 100 37.82 33.24 -24.36
N SER A 101 38.67 32.21 -24.30
CA SER A 101 40.03 32.25 -24.83
C SER A 101 40.08 32.37 -26.36
N GLU A 102 39.19 31.68 -27.09
CA GLU A 102 39.07 31.79 -28.55
C GLU A 102 38.60 33.19 -28.98
N THR A 103 37.65 33.79 -28.25
CA THR A 103 37.12 35.13 -28.55
C THR A 103 38.17 36.22 -28.32
N GLN A 104 38.98 36.11 -27.26
CA GLN A 104 40.07 37.05 -27.01
C GLN A 104 41.19 36.92 -28.06
N THR A 105 41.52 35.70 -28.49
CA THR A 105 42.52 35.46 -29.54
C THR A 105 42.05 35.98 -30.90
N SER A 106 40.75 35.86 -31.22
CA SER A 106 40.17 36.41 -32.45
C SER A 106 40.05 37.94 -32.46
N SER A 107 40.01 38.61 -31.31
CA SER A 107 39.87 40.07 -31.21
C SER A 107 41.20 40.82 -31.30
N GLN A 108 42.32 40.10 -31.35
CA GLN A 108 43.67 40.64 -31.57
C GLN A 108 44.16 40.45 -33.02
N ALA A 109 43.37 39.81 -33.88
CA ALA A 109 43.56 39.82 -35.32
C ALA A 109 42.85 41.04 -35.91
N GLU A 110 43.62 41.87 -36.62
CA GLU A 110 43.21 43.09 -37.32
C GLU A 110 41.92 42.97 -38.17
N PRO A 111 41.21 44.10 -38.41
CA PRO A 111 39.92 44.13 -39.07
C PRO A 111 40.07 44.18 -40.61
N GLU A 112 39.83 43.05 -41.28
CA GLU A 112 39.53 43.02 -42.72
C GLU A 112 38.03 42.68 -42.93
N ALA A 113 37.41 43.42 -43.85
CA ALA A 113 35.98 43.72 -43.97
C ALA A 113 35.00 42.52 -44.13
N PRO A 114 33.70 42.72 -43.82
CA PRO A 114 32.73 41.63 -43.73
C PRO A 114 32.19 41.23 -45.11
N THR A 115 32.38 39.97 -45.51
CA THR A 115 31.62 39.40 -46.64
C THR A 115 30.40 38.66 -46.12
N SER A 116 29.24 39.30 -46.30
CA SER A 116 27.92 38.73 -46.05
C SER A 116 27.67 37.55 -46.96
N ARG A 117 27.72 36.34 -46.41
CA ARG A 117 27.06 35.16 -46.96
C ARG A 117 26.35 34.49 -45.79
N TRP A 118 25.27 33.74 -46.06
CA TRP A 118 24.49 32.98 -45.06
C TRP A 118 23.30 33.68 -44.39
N ARG A 119 22.59 34.55 -45.14
CA ARG A 119 21.19 34.93 -44.86
C ARG A 119 20.18 34.04 -45.63
N TRP A 120 20.35 32.73 -45.65
CA TRP A 120 19.45 31.83 -46.43
C TRP A 120 19.17 30.53 -45.67
N TRP A 121 18.80 30.63 -44.39
CA TRP A 121 17.97 29.66 -43.65
C TRP A 121 17.01 30.45 -42.77
#